data_AF-A0A3M1R5C6-F1
#
_entry.id   AF-A0A3M1R5C6-F1
#
_cell.length_a   1.000
_cell.length_b   1.000
_cell.length_c   1.000
_cell.angle_alpha   90.00
_cell.angle_beta   90.00
_cell.angle_gamma   90.00
#
_symmetry.space_group_name_H-M   'P 1'
#
loop_
_entity.id
_entity.type
_entity.pdbx_description
1 polymer ?
#
loop_
_entity_poly.entity_id
_entity_poly.type
_entity_poly.pdbx_seq_one_letter_code
_entity_poly.pdbx_strand_id
1 'polypeptide(L)'
;MVGAGLWLGICLSPVGEFAREAAARLGGRSALRPGYDPFTELQLFGNAAIYTYLAVRMWGLILLIPLIEEAFLRGFLMRLVIDGDWQRVPFGMLTRGAYAAMLAYAVCTHPAEVPAAIAWFSLVAYTAHRTRSFGDCVAAHVITNAALAGYALTTGDWSLL
;
A
#
# COMPACT_ATOMS: atom_id res chain seq x y z
N MET A 1 11.21 -7.58 -2.82
CA MET A 1 11.10 -7.74 -4.29
C MET A 1 9.84 -8.49 -4.72
N VAL A 2 9.51 -9.66 -4.13
CA VAL A 2 8.27 -10.40 -4.48
C VAL A 2 7.01 -9.53 -4.36
N GLY A 3 6.88 -8.71 -3.31
CA GLY A 3 5.71 -7.84 -3.10
C GLY A 3 5.48 -6.83 -4.23
N ALA A 4 6.52 -6.12 -4.68
CA ALA A 4 6.41 -5.15 -5.77
C ALA A 4 6.11 -5.81 -7.12
N GLY A 5 6.77 -6.95 -7.42
CA GLY A 5 6.49 -7.72 -8.62
C GLY A 5 5.07 -8.26 -8.66
N LEU A 6 4.56 -8.73 -7.51
CA LEU A 6 3.17 -9.16 -7.35
C LEU A 6 2.19 -8.00 -7.58
N TRP A 7 2.43 -6.85 -6.94
CA TRP A 7 1.57 -5.68 -7.07
C TRP A 7 1.52 -5.18 -8.51
N LEU A 8 2.67 -4.85 -9.09
CA LEU A 8 2.78 -4.36 -10.46
C LEU A 8 2.26 -5.38 -11.47
N GLY A 9 2.60 -6.67 -11.30
CA GLY A 9 2.15 -7.73 -12.19
C GLY A 9 0.63 -7.83 -12.25
N ILE A 10 -0.06 -7.68 -11.11
CA ILE A 10 -1.52 -7.68 -11.08
C ILE A 10 -2.08 -6.38 -11.66
N CYS A 11 -1.55 -5.22 -11.27
CA CYS A 11 -2.02 -3.92 -11.77
C CYS A 11 -1.87 -3.77 -13.28
N LEU A 12 -0.80 -4.31 -13.87
CA LEU A 12 -0.52 -4.25 -15.31
C LEU A 12 -1.16 -5.40 -16.10
N SER A 13 -1.86 -6.32 -15.43
CA SER A 13 -2.61 -7.40 -16.08
C SER A 13 -4.03 -6.97 -16.48
N PRO A 14 -4.71 -7.75 -17.35
CA PRO A 14 -6.13 -7.53 -17.67
C PRO A 14 -7.05 -7.52 -16.43
N VAL A 15 -6.67 -8.26 -15.37
CA VAL A 15 -7.42 -8.27 -14.10
C VAL A 15 -7.33 -6.93 -13.38
N GLY A 16 -6.15 -6.31 -13.40
CA GLY A 16 -5.93 -4.97 -12.84
C GLY A 16 -6.69 -3.89 -13.62
N GLU A 17 -6.69 -3.97 -14.95
CA GLU A 17 -7.47 -3.07 -15.81
C GLU A 17 -8.96 -3.17 -15.52
N PHE A 18 -9.50 -4.39 -15.47
CA PHE A 18 -10.89 -4.64 -15.13
C PHE A 18 -11.25 -4.06 -13.76
N ALA A 19 -10.39 -4.25 -12.75
CA ALA A 19 -10.61 -3.71 -11.40
C ALA A 19 -10.65 -2.18 -11.39
N ARG A 20 -9.70 -1.52 -12.08
CA ARG A 20 -9.71 -0.06 -12.21
C ARG A 20 -10.96 0.46 -12.90
N GLU A 21 -11.40 -0.20 -13.96
CA GLU A 21 -12.60 0.20 -14.70
C GLU A 21 -13.86 0.02 -13.84
N ALA A 22 -13.97 -1.10 -13.12
CA ALA A 22 -15.05 -1.32 -12.17
C ALA A 22 -15.06 -0.26 -11.05
N ALA A 23 -13.88 0.07 -10.49
CA ALA A 23 -13.75 1.12 -9.48
C ALA A 23 -14.20 2.49 -10.02
N ALA A 24 -13.82 2.85 -11.24
CA ALA A 24 -14.23 4.09 -11.89
C ALA A 24 -15.75 4.15 -12.12
N ARG A 25 -16.38 3.02 -12.48
CA ARG A 25 -17.84 2.93 -12.69
C ARG A 25 -18.62 3.05 -11.37
N LEU A 26 -18.09 2.50 -10.28
CA LEU A 26 -18.76 2.46 -8.98
C LEU A 26 -18.51 3.71 -8.13
N GLY A 27 -17.29 4.27 -8.19
CA GLY A 27 -16.84 5.37 -7.34
C GLY A 27 -16.53 6.67 -8.08
N GLY A 28 -16.80 6.75 -9.39
CA GLY A 28 -16.56 7.93 -10.22
C GLY A 28 -15.07 8.30 -10.36
N ARG A 29 -14.79 9.54 -10.78
CA ARG A 29 -13.42 10.06 -10.93
C ARG A 29 -12.62 10.06 -9.62
N SER A 30 -13.29 10.13 -8.47
CA SER A 30 -12.66 10.05 -7.15
C SER A 30 -12.04 8.68 -6.83
N ALA A 31 -12.45 7.61 -7.52
CA ALA A 31 -11.85 6.29 -7.37
C ALA A 31 -10.50 6.16 -8.11
N LEU A 32 -10.21 7.08 -9.03
CA LEU A 32 -8.95 7.13 -9.75
C LEU A 32 -8.05 8.18 -9.10
N ARG A 33 -6.82 7.83 -8.76
CA ARG A 33 -5.81 8.81 -8.32
C ARG A 33 -5.20 9.46 -9.56
N PRO A 34 -5.43 10.76 -9.82
CA PRO A 34 -4.65 11.45 -10.84
C PRO A 34 -3.21 11.55 -10.34
N GLY A 35 -2.25 11.08 -11.13
CA GLY A 35 -0.83 11.23 -10.81
C GLY A 35 -0.45 12.71 -10.77
N TYR A 36 0.29 13.11 -9.74
CA TYR A 36 0.83 14.46 -9.63
C TYR A 36 2.28 14.46 -10.14
N ASP A 37 2.50 15.01 -11.33
CA ASP A 37 3.85 15.16 -11.91
C ASP A 37 4.51 16.44 -11.40
N PRO A 38 5.46 16.37 -10.45
CA PRO A 38 6.06 17.57 -9.90
C PRO A 38 6.92 18.33 -10.91
N PHE A 39 7.42 17.68 -11.98
CA PHE A 39 8.23 18.36 -12.99
C PHE A 39 7.40 19.28 -13.87
N THR A 40 6.11 18.95 -14.06
CA THR A 40 5.15 19.78 -14.77
C THR A 40 4.51 20.80 -13.81
N GLU A 41 4.02 20.33 -12.67
CA GLU A 41 3.18 21.12 -11.77
C GLU A 41 3.97 22.16 -10.96
N LEU A 42 5.25 21.88 -10.65
CA LEU A 42 6.10 22.78 -9.85
C LEU A 42 7.16 23.50 -10.69
N GLN A 43 7.07 23.42 -12.03
CA GLN A 43 8.07 24.00 -12.93
C GLN A 43 8.32 25.49 -12.68
N LEU A 44 7.25 26.25 -12.41
CA LEU A 44 7.32 27.70 -12.15
C LEU A 44 7.99 28.06 -10.82
N PHE A 45 8.08 27.12 -9.87
CA PHE A 45 8.70 27.32 -8.55
C PHE A 45 10.18 26.90 -8.53
N GLY A 46 10.69 26.36 -9.64
CA GLY A 46 12.09 25.98 -9.83
C GLY A 46 12.47 24.63 -9.22
N ASN A 47 13.68 24.16 -9.56
CA ASN A 47 14.16 22.82 -9.23
C ASN A 47 14.17 22.52 -7.72
N ALA A 48 14.42 23.52 -6.87
CA ALA A 48 14.42 23.33 -5.43
C ALA A 48 13.05 22.87 -4.90
N ALA A 49 11.95 23.44 -5.42
CA ALA A 49 10.60 23.04 -5.04
C ALA A 49 10.29 21.60 -5.48
N ILE A 50 10.66 21.24 -6.71
CA ILE A 50 10.48 19.89 -7.28
C ILE A 50 11.17 18.84 -6.41
N TYR A 51 12.46 19.01 -6.14
CA TYR A 51 13.24 18.03 -5.38
C TYR A 51 12.84 17.99 -3.90
N THR A 52 12.40 19.10 -3.32
CA THR A 52 11.85 19.12 -1.95
C THR A 52 10.54 18.33 -1.88
N TYR A 53 9.63 18.55 -2.82
CA TYR A 53 8.38 17.79 -2.91
C TYR A 53 8.67 16.29 -3.05
N LEU A 54 9.55 15.91 -3.98
CA LEU A 54 9.93 14.51 -4.17
C LEU A 54 10.54 13.92 -2.90
N ALA A 55 11.46 14.62 -2.22
CA ALA A 55 12.08 14.12 -1.01
C ALA A 55 11.05 13.85 0.10
N VAL A 56 10.14 14.78 0.35
CA VAL A 56 9.07 14.61 1.35
C VAL A 56 8.11 13.50 0.94
N ARG A 57 7.70 13.44 -0.34
CA ARG A 57 6.80 12.41 -0.86
C ARG A 57 7.41 11.02 -0.75
N MET A 58 8.66 10.85 -1.16
CA MET A 58 9.37 9.57 -1.08
C MET A 58 9.58 9.14 0.37
N TRP A 59 9.97 10.05 1.26
CA TRP A 59 10.11 9.74 2.68
C TRP A 59 8.78 9.27 3.30
N GLY A 60 7.70 9.98 2.98
CA GLY A 60 6.36 9.63 3.43
C GLY A 60 5.93 8.25 2.92
N LEU A 61 6.03 8.03 1.61
CA LEU A 61 5.61 6.80 0.94
C LEU A 61 6.44 5.58 1.36
N ILE A 62 7.76 5.72 1.45
CA ILE A 62 8.67 4.60 1.64
C ILE A 62 8.86 4.26 3.11
N LEU A 63 8.81 5.24 4.02
CA LEU A 63 9.15 5.02 5.43
C LEU A 63 7.96 5.26 6.36
N LEU A 64 7.35 6.45 6.29
CA LEU A 64 6.34 6.85 7.26
C LEU A 64 5.05 6.03 7.14
N ILE A 65 4.51 5.92 5.93
CA ILE A 65 3.25 5.19 5.66
C ILE A 65 3.39 3.72 6.05
N PRO A 66 4.43 2.97 5.61
CA PRO A 66 4.61 1.59 6.01
C PRO A 66 4.66 1.40 7.53
N LEU A 67 5.37 2.27 8.24
CA LEU A 67 5.45 2.16 9.70
C LEU A 67 4.09 2.35 10.37
N ILE A 68 3.34 3.39 9.97
CA ILE A 68 2.03 3.71 10.55
C ILE A 68 1.02 2.64 10.18
N GLU A 69 0.97 2.21 8.93
CA GLU A 69 -0.01 1.26 8.42
C GLU A 69 0.18 -0.14 8.99
N GLU A 70 1.42 -0.62 9.10
CA GLU A 70 1.70 -1.89 9.77
C GLU A 70 1.38 -1.83 11.26
N ALA A 71 1.68 -0.71 11.93
CA ALA A 71 1.35 -0.52 13.34
C ALA A 71 -0.17 -0.51 13.56
N PHE A 72 -0.91 0.21 12.70
CA PHE A 72 -2.36 0.28 12.75
C PHE A 72 -3.00 -1.09 12.46
N LEU A 73 -2.60 -1.77 11.38
CA LEU A 73 -3.24 -3.01 10.98
C LEU A 73 -2.83 -4.20 11.83
N ARG A 74 -1.53 -4.52 11.87
CA ARG A 74 -1.01 -5.74 12.50
C ARG A 74 -0.77 -5.52 13.98
N GLY A 75 -0.34 -4.31 14.34
CA GLY A 75 -0.14 -3.91 15.73
C GLY A 75 -1.45 -3.73 16.50
N PHE A 76 -2.53 -3.30 15.85
CA PHE A 76 -3.80 -2.94 16.49
C PHE A 76 -5.04 -3.62 15.88
N LEU A 77 -5.52 -3.23 14.69
CA LEU A 77 -6.84 -3.60 14.15
C LEU A 77 -7.08 -5.10 14.13
N MET A 78 -6.14 -5.87 13.58
CA MET A 78 -6.27 -7.33 13.48
C MET A 78 -6.35 -7.99 14.85
N ARG A 79 -5.62 -7.46 15.84
CA ARG A 79 -5.61 -7.96 17.22
C ARG A 79 -6.86 -7.54 17.97
N LEU A 80 -7.38 -6.33 17.73
CA LEU A 80 -8.64 -5.83 18.27
C LEU A 80 -9.83 -6.67 17.84
N VAL A 81 -9.84 -7.12 16.58
CA VAL A 81 -10.91 -7.99 16.06
C VAL A 81 -10.87 -9.39 16.68
N ILE A 82 -9.71 -9.83 17.18
CA ILE A 82 -9.57 -11.11 17.88
C ILE A 82 -10.06 -10.99 19.31
N ASP A 83 -9.62 -9.96 20.03
CA ASP A 83 -9.98 -9.68 21.41
C ASP A 83 -9.94 -8.16 21.68
N GLY A 84 -10.90 -7.66 22.47
CA GLY A 84 -10.96 -6.24 22.86
C GLY A 84 -9.76 -5.79 23.68
N ASP A 85 -9.17 -6.70 24.48
CA ASP A 85 -7.86 -6.49 25.11
C ASP A 85 -6.74 -6.94 24.15
N TRP A 86 -6.66 -6.23 23.02
CA TRP A 86 -5.80 -6.56 21.88
C TRP A 86 -4.32 -6.68 22.24
N GLN A 87 -3.87 -6.01 23.31
CA GLN A 87 -2.49 -6.07 23.78
C GLN A 87 -2.08 -7.47 24.24
N ARG A 88 -3.03 -8.29 24.69
CA ARG A 88 -2.81 -9.70 25.08
C ARG A 88 -2.73 -10.64 23.89
N VAL A 89 -3.28 -10.27 22.74
CA VAL A 89 -3.24 -11.10 21.52
C VAL A 89 -1.81 -11.10 20.98
N PRO A 90 -1.18 -12.26 20.75
CA PRO A 90 0.17 -12.31 20.20
C PRO A 90 0.26 -11.70 18.80
N PHE A 91 1.33 -10.97 18.50
CA PHE A 91 1.59 -10.48 17.15
C PHE A 91 1.67 -11.64 16.15
N GLY A 92 1.06 -11.49 14.98
CA GLY A 92 1.00 -12.54 13.95
C GLY A 92 -0.03 -13.64 14.21
N MET A 93 -0.83 -13.57 15.28
CA MET A 93 -2.02 -14.41 15.40
C MET A 93 -3.02 -14.04 14.30
N LEU A 94 -3.46 -15.04 13.53
CA LEU A 94 -4.35 -14.84 12.38
C LEU A 94 -5.60 -15.69 12.54
N THR A 95 -6.75 -15.04 12.69
CA THR A 95 -8.08 -15.66 12.66
C THR A 95 -8.81 -15.26 11.39
N ARG A 96 -9.92 -15.95 11.08
CA ARG A 96 -10.78 -15.58 9.94
C ARG A 96 -11.32 -14.16 10.07
N GLY A 97 -11.70 -13.75 11.28
CA GLY A 97 -12.19 -12.39 11.56
C GLY A 97 -11.11 -11.32 11.33
N ALA A 98 -9.92 -11.52 11.89
CA ALA A 98 -8.79 -10.62 11.69
C ALA A 98 -8.39 -10.49 10.22
N TYR A 99 -8.37 -11.61 9.49
CA TYR A 99 -8.09 -11.64 8.06
C TYR A 99 -9.16 -10.90 7.26
N ALA A 100 -10.45 -11.10 7.55
CA ALA A 100 -11.54 -10.40 6.89
C ALA A 100 -11.49 -8.89 7.14
N ALA A 101 -11.18 -8.45 8.36
CA ALA A 101 -11.02 -7.03 8.69
C ALA A 101 -9.86 -6.38 7.93
N MET A 102 -8.72 -7.08 7.82
CA MET A 102 -7.59 -6.63 7.02
C MET A 102 -7.95 -6.53 5.53
N LEU A 103 -8.66 -7.51 4.97
CA LEU A 103 -9.10 -7.44 3.57
C LEU A 103 -10.10 -6.30 3.32
N ALA A 104 -11.03 -6.07 4.26
CA ALA A 104 -11.96 -4.95 4.17
C ALA A 104 -11.20 -3.62 4.12
N TYR A 105 -10.22 -3.44 5.02
CA TYR A 105 -9.34 -2.27 4.99
C TYR A 105 -8.59 -2.15 3.65
N ALA A 106 -8.01 -3.25 3.15
CA ALA A 106 -7.24 -3.24 1.89
C ALA A 106 -8.10 -2.79 0.71
N VAL A 107 -9.32 -3.33 0.59
CA VAL A 107 -10.28 -2.98 -0.47
C VAL A 107 -10.75 -1.52 -0.35
N CYS A 108 -11.03 -1.05 0.87
CA CYS A 108 -11.49 0.32 1.09
C CYS A 108 -10.40 1.38 0.82
N THR A 109 -9.13 1.05 1.07
CA THR A 109 -8.01 1.99 0.91
C THR A 109 -7.38 1.96 -0.49
N HIS A 110 -7.57 0.87 -1.22
CA HIS A 110 -7.04 0.65 -2.57
C HIS A 110 -8.14 0.19 -3.53
N PRO A 111 -9.19 1.02 -3.76
CA PRO A 111 -10.36 0.61 -4.53
C PRO A 111 -10.04 0.35 -6.02
N ALA A 112 -9.04 1.02 -6.59
CA ALA A 112 -8.62 0.84 -7.98
C ALA A 112 -7.68 -0.37 -8.17
N GLU A 113 -7.07 -0.85 -7.09
CA GLU A 113 -6.08 -1.92 -7.08
C GLU A 113 -6.54 -3.15 -6.29
N VAL A 114 -7.85 -3.32 -6.08
CA VAL A 114 -8.43 -4.37 -5.21
C VAL A 114 -7.75 -5.75 -5.35
N PRO A 115 -7.54 -6.33 -6.54
CA PRO A 115 -6.90 -7.63 -6.66
C PRO A 115 -5.43 -7.63 -6.19
N ALA A 116 -4.69 -6.55 -6.48
CA ALA A 116 -3.30 -6.38 -6.05
C ALA A 116 -3.22 -6.17 -4.54
N ALA A 117 -4.13 -5.35 -4.00
CA ALA A 117 -4.25 -5.11 -2.57
C ALA A 117 -4.55 -6.41 -1.82
N ILE A 118 -5.57 -7.18 -2.22
CA ILE A 118 -5.89 -8.47 -1.60
C ILE A 118 -4.65 -9.39 -1.61
N ALA A 119 -3.96 -9.52 -2.75
CA ALA A 119 -2.80 -10.39 -2.87
C ALA A 119 -1.64 -9.94 -1.96
N TRP A 120 -1.30 -8.65 -1.97
CA TRP A 120 -0.18 -8.12 -1.21
C TRP A 120 -0.44 -8.08 0.29
N PHE A 121 -1.63 -7.63 0.73
CA PHE A 121 -1.98 -7.61 2.16
C PHE A 121 -2.00 -9.03 2.74
N SER A 122 -2.45 -10.02 1.96
CA SER A 122 -2.42 -11.43 2.34
C SER A 122 -1.00 -11.98 2.45
N LEU A 123 -0.10 -11.59 1.53
CA LEU A 123 1.32 -11.94 1.60
C LEU A 123 1.95 -11.41 2.90
N VAL A 124 1.71 -10.15 3.25
CA VAL A 124 2.26 -9.55 4.47
C VAL A 124 1.63 -10.14 5.74
N ALA A 125 0.33 -10.44 5.73
CA ALA A 125 -0.31 -11.15 6.84
C ALA A 125 0.26 -12.57 7.03
N TYR A 126 0.58 -13.27 5.94
CA TYR A 126 1.26 -14.55 6.00
C TYR A 126 2.68 -14.40 6.57
N THR A 127 3.45 -13.40 6.15
CA THR A 127 4.75 -13.07 6.74
C THR A 127 4.63 -12.85 8.24
N ALA A 128 3.69 -12.01 8.68
CA ALA A 128 3.44 -11.75 10.09
C ALA A 128 3.13 -13.05 10.85
N HIS A 129 2.29 -13.91 10.27
CA HIS A 129 1.92 -15.19 10.87
C HIS A 129 3.09 -16.17 10.98
N ARG A 130 3.99 -16.18 9.99
CA ARG A 130 5.16 -17.06 9.93
C ARG A 130 6.30 -16.58 10.82
N THR A 131 6.67 -15.31 10.73
CA THR A 131 7.89 -14.78 11.37
C THR A 131 7.62 -14.17 12.74
N ARG A 132 6.36 -13.80 13.02
CA ARG A 132 5.97 -13.09 14.24
C ARG A 132 6.77 -11.81 14.49
N SER A 133 7.33 -11.23 13.42
CA SER A 133 8.20 -10.06 13.45
C SER A 133 7.48 -8.87 12.83
N PHE A 134 7.29 -7.81 13.62
CA PHE A 134 6.80 -6.52 13.13
C PHE A 134 7.78 -5.90 12.13
N GLY A 135 9.10 -6.02 12.40
CA GLY A 135 10.15 -5.50 11.54
C GLY A 135 10.13 -6.11 10.14
N ASP A 136 9.83 -7.41 10.02
CA ASP A 136 9.77 -8.08 8.71
C ASP A 136 8.58 -7.57 7.87
N CYS A 137 7.45 -7.30 8.50
CA CYS A 137 6.28 -6.70 7.84
C CYS A 137 6.59 -5.29 7.36
N VAL A 138 7.16 -4.44 8.23
CA VAL A 138 7.57 -3.08 7.86
C VAL A 138 8.61 -3.12 6.75
N ALA A 139 9.62 -3.97 6.84
CA ALA A 139 10.64 -4.11 5.79
C ALA A 139 10.04 -4.56 4.45
N ALA A 140 9.13 -5.54 4.46
CA ALA A 140 8.45 -5.99 3.24
C ALA A 140 7.67 -4.85 2.58
N HIS A 141 7.02 -4.01 3.37
CA HIS A 141 6.26 -2.86 2.91
C HIS A 141 7.16 -1.72 2.41
N VAL A 142 8.17 -1.31 3.19
CA VAL A 142 9.20 -0.34 2.79
C VAL A 142 9.84 -0.73 1.45
N ILE A 143 10.26 -1.99 1.31
CA ILE A 143 10.91 -2.50 0.08
C ILE A 143 9.93 -2.50 -1.10
N THR A 144 8.66 -2.80 -0.86
CA THR A 144 7.63 -2.76 -1.91
C THR A 144 7.43 -1.33 -2.39
N ASN A 145 7.23 -0.38 -1.47
CA ASN A 145 7.00 1.02 -1.81
C ASN A 145 8.22 1.67 -2.43
N ALA A 146 9.43 1.34 -1.99
CA ALA A 146 10.66 1.81 -2.62
C ALA A 146 10.77 1.35 -4.08
N ALA A 147 10.40 0.10 -4.36
CA ALA A 147 10.40 -0.42 -5.73
C ALA A 147 9.29 0.21 -6.60
N LEU A 148 8.09 0.42 -6.06
CA LEU A 148 7.02 1.14 -6.76
C LEU A 148 7.41 2.59 -7.06
N ALA A 149 8.02 3.27 -6.10
CA ALA A 149 8.54 4.62 -6.29
C ALA A 149 9.63 4.68 -7.37
N GLY A 150 10.57 3.73 -7.34
CA GLY A 150 11.59 3.61 -8.38
C GLY A 150 11.01 3.34 -9.77
N TYR A 151 9.94 2.54 -9.85
CA TYR A 151 9.22 2.32 -11.10
C TYR A 151 8.56 3.61 -11.59
N ALA A 152 7.80 4.30 -10.74
CA ALA A 152 7.13 5.56 -11.08
C ALA A 152 8.10 6.64 -11.58
N LEU A 153 9.26 6.79 -10.91
CA LEU A 153 10.29 7.75 -11.30
C LEU A 153 10.96 7.41 -12.64
N THR A 154 11.03 6.13 -13.03
CA THR A 154 11.64 5.72 -14.30
C THR A 154 10.66 5.71 -15.47
N THR A 155 9.38 5.45 -15.23
CA THR A 155 8.34 5.40 -16.28
C THR A 155 7.57 6.71 -16.43
N GLY A 156 7.63 7.60 -15.45
CA GLY A 156 6.75 8.78 -15.38
C GLY A 156 5.31 8.42 -14.99
N ASP A 157 5.07 7.22 -14.47
CA ASP A 157 3.74 6.83 -13.97
C ASP A 157 3.53 7.37 -12.54
N TRP A 158 3.18 8.65 -12.48
CA TRP A 158 2.94 9.36 -11.23
C TRP A 158 1.68 8.89 -10.48
N SER A 159 0.85 8.01 -11.07
CA SER A 159 -0.34 7.47 -10.40
C SER A 159 0.01 6.51 -9.25
N LEU A 160 1.23 5.98 -9.25
CA LEU A 160 1.76 5.06 -8.24
C LEU A 160 2.35 5.76 -7.00
N LEU A 161 2.50 7.09 -7.03
CA LEU A 161 3.15 7.89 -5.99
C LEU A 161 2.17 8.62 -5.11
#